data_AF-A0AB34C3I5-F1
#
_entry.id   AF-A0AB34C3I5-F1
#
_cell.length_a   1.000
_cell.length_b   1.000
_cell.length_c   1.000
_cell.angle_alpha   90.00
_cell.angle_beta   90.00
_cell.angle_gamma   90.00
#
_symmetry.space_group_name_H-M   'P 1'
#
loop_
_entity.id
_entity.type
_entity.pdbx_description
1 polymer ?
#
loop_
_entity_poly.entity_id
_entity_poly.type
_entity_poly.pdbx_seq_one_letter_code
_entity_poly.pdbx_strand_id
1 'polypeptide(L)'
;MEIVAALPSQEGLSQLDRELLILAEKCPLKHEELVGADLKDSARSVQARWKYLNCIYEEPPTGKRRALVVLLDGTGNSGPSESNIWRLYNRALAKAVDGEPVIPYYDRGVGTNFQRATGSLFGAGVDRNVRQAYRFLVETYKPADKNYAGDRIYIFGFSRGAYTARTLNGMIKYAGLAHLNSTPPDALDETRWMRLFGNLHRKTYGLFNEYTQSNTGEADFDKSLADGLNDYKRDKNIETYDVTVEAIGVFDTVPAIGFFQNDDPDNHRLELYANRGYHAMSIDEQRDDFRLLRFGVPQRDGQRLEEMWFAGVHSDVGGGYYNTKKNVPTGCDIPHSYGLEGISLGWMLKNFEADDIFTNADFPVNCYTGVLHDEYFGSLSSLYAARGIARRRPVACDNVHQSVIQRIQSANKLPLPHPKRESKEGHYVPTNLSHSPDKVFCILPTGALRESCRQLNHDCGAVPK
;
A
#
# COMPACT_ATOMS: atom_id res chain seq x y z
N MET A 1 -38.34 25.43 -15.35
CA MET A 1 -37.71 25.31 -14.02
C MET A 1 -37.56 23.83 -13.76
N GLU A 2 -36.40 23.27 -14.08
CA GLU A 2 -36.08 21.89 -13.70
C GLU A 2 -35.94 21.83 -12.18
N ILE A 3 -36.59 20.84 -11.59
CA ILE A 3 -36.53 20.55 -10.17
C ILE A 3 -35.15 19.95 -9.91
N VAL A 4 -34.21 20.79 -9.46
CA VAL A 4 -32.97 20.32 -8.85
C VAL A 4 -33.38 19.56 -7.58
N ALA A 5 -33.25 18.24 -7.61
CA ALA A 5 -33.49 17.42 -6.42
C ALA A 5 -32.53 17.88 -5.32
N ALA A 6 -33.07 18.27 -4.17
CA ALA A 6 -32.26 18.72 -3.04
C ALA A 6 -31.29 17.59 -2.62
N LEU A 7 -29.99 17.91 -2.57
CA LEU A 7 -28.97 17.01 -2.05
C LEU A 7 -29.36 16.53 -0.63
N PRO A 8 -29.07 15.27 -0.26
CA PRO A 8 -29.30 14.79 1.10
C PRO A 8 -28.59 15.69 2.12
N SER A 9 -29.08 15.70 3.37
CA SER A 9 -28.49 16.50 4.45
C SER A 9 -26.98 16.29 4.53
N GLN A 10 -26.20 17.33 4.22
CA GLN A 10 -24.74 17.28 4.22
C GLN A 10 -24.11 17.24 5.63
N GLU A 11 -24.94 17.13 6.68
CA GLU A 11 -24.49 17.00 8.06
C GLU A 11 -23.72 15.68 8.23
N GLY A 12 -22.43 15.78 8.59
CA GLY A 12 -21.56 14.62 8.85
C GLY A 12 -20.67 14.15 7.68
N LEU A 13 -20.77 14.76 6.50
CA LEU A 13 -19.86 14.49 5.36
C LEU A 13 -18.55 15.26 5.48
N SER A 14 -17.44 14.67 5.02
CA SER A 14 -16.16 15.37 4.87
C SER A 14 -16.26 16.47 3.80
N GLN A 15 -15.35 17.45 3.80
CA GLN A 15 -15.30 18.48 2.77
C GLN A 15 -15.13 17.87 1.36
N LEU A 16 -14.19 16.94 1.21
CA LEU A 16 -13.94 16.24 -0.05
C LEU A 16 -15.16 15.47 -0.54
N ASP A 17 -15.93 14.86 0.36
CA ASP A 17 -17.17 14.16 -0.01
C ASP A 17 -18.23 15.11 -0.55
N ARG A 18 -18.34 16.32 0.02
CA ARG A 18 -19.27 17.34 -0.47
C ARG A 18 -18.85 17.85 -1.86
N GLU A 19 -17.56 18.08 -2.06
CA GLU A 19 -17.01 18.54 -3.33
C GLU A 19 -17.14 17.46 -4.43
N LEU A 20 -16.93 16.19 -4.08
CA LEU A 20 -17.15 15.07 -5.00
C LEU A 20 -18.62 14.96 -5.41
N LEU A 21 -19.56 15.16 -4.49
CA LEU A 21 -20.99 15.18 -4.80
C LEU A 21 -21.35 16.30 -5.78
N ILE A 22 -20.75 17.48 -5.64
CA ILE A 22 -20.94 18.60 -6.58
C ILE A 22 -20.42 18.22 -7.98
N LEU A 23 -19.25 17.59 -8.06
CA LEU A 23 -18.72 17.13 -9.35
C LEU A 23 -19.61 16.06 -9.99
N ALA A 24 -20.17 15.19 -9.16
CA ALA A 24 -21.05 14.11 -9.59
C ALA A 24 -22.41 14.59 -10.11
N GLU A 25 -22.86 15.81 -9.84
CA GLU A 25 -24.07 16.36 -10.49
C GLU A 25 -23.94 16.44 -12.02
N LYS A 26 -22.70 16.41 -12.54
CA LYS A 26 -22.41 16.33 -13.97
C LYS A 26 -22.63 14.92 -14.55
N CYS A 27 -22.95 13.94 -13.72
CA CYS A 27 -23.15 12.55 -14.11
C CYS A 27 -24.63 12.21 -14.29
N PRO A 28 -25.02 11.52 -15.37
CA PRO A 28 -26.40 11.08 -15.59
C PRO A 28 -26.81 9.87 -14.71
N LEU A 29 -26.07 9.56 -13.64
CA LEU A 29 -26.37 8.45 -12.73
C LEU A 29 -27.61 8.77 -11.90
N LYS A 30 -28.54 7.81 -11.75
CA LYS A 30 -29.75 8.00 -10.94
C LYS A 30 -29.39 8.22 -9.47
N HIS A 31 -29.77 9.38 -8.92
CA HIS A 31 -29.52 9.79 -7.52
C HIS A 31 -29.91 8.73 -6.46
N GLU A 32 -30.86 7.83 -6.72
CA GLU A 32 -31.34 6.85 -5.74
C GLU A 32 -30.32 5.74 -5.38
N GLU A 33 -29.39 5.38 -6.26
CA GLU A 33 -28.28 4.47 -5.93
C GLU A 33 -27.18 5.15 -5.08
N LEU A 34 -27.22 6.48 -5.05
CA LEU A 34 -26.14 7.37 -4.66
C LEU A 34 -26.43 8.11 -3.32
N VAL A 35 -27.71 8.34 -3.00
CA VAL A 35 -28.17 9.17 -1.88
C VAL A 35 -28.22 8.43 -0.52
N GLY A 36 -28.20 7.09 -0.53
CA GLY A 36 -28.24 6.28 0.71
C GLY A 36 -26.89 5.89 1.30
N ALA A 37 -25.77 6.35 0.73
CA ALA A 37 -24.43 6.03 1.19
C ALA A 37 -23.93 7.13 2.13
N ASP A 38 -23.92 6.84 3.43
CA ASP A 38 -23.03 7.53 4.37
C ASP A 38 -21.61 7.41 3.82
N LEU A 39 -21.03 8.49 3.27
CA LEU A 39 -19.71 8.46 2.63
C LEU A 39 -18.56 8.29 3.64
N LYS A 40 -18.83 7.99 4.91
CA LYS A 40 -17.82 7.45 5.85
C LYS A 40 -17.15 6.21 5.30
N ASP A 41 -15.92 5.91 5.73
CA ASP A 41 -14.96 4.94 5.15
C ASP A 41 -15.34 3.45 5.27
N SER A 42 -16.55 3.14 4.83
CA SER A 42 -17.13 1.82 4.67
C SER A 42 -16.90 1.30 3.26
N ALA A 43 -17.00 -0.01 3.06
CA ALA A 43 -16.89 -0.58 1.71
C ALA A 43 -17.94 -0.01 0.73
N ARG A 44 -19.12 0.39 1.24
CA ARG A 44 -20.21 0.97 0.43
C ARG A 44 -19.87 2.38 -0.06
N SER A 45 -19.24 3.20 0.79
CA SER A 45 -18.85 4.56 0.39
C SER A 45 -17.70 4.56 -0.61
N VAL A 46 -16.71 3.68 -0.42
CA VAL A 46 -15.61 3.49 -1.38
C VAL A 46 -16.19 3.12 -2.75
N GLN A 47 -17.12 2.16 -2.80
CA GLN A 47 -17.78 1.77 -4.04
C GLN A 47 -18.59 2.92 -4.66
N ALA A 48 -19.26 3.74 -3.85
CA ALA A 48 -19.97 4.91 -4.35
C ALA A 48 -19.02 5.97 -4.93
N ARG A 49 -17.95 6.33 -4.21
CA ARG A 49 -16.90 7.25 -4.69
C ARG A 49 -16.28 6.76 -6.00
N TRP A 50 -15.99 5.47 -6.08
CA TRP A 50 -15.51 4.82 -7.29
C TRP A 50 -16.48 5.00 -8.46
N LYS A 51 -17.77 4.71 -8.29
CA LYS A 51 -18.78 4.91 -9.36
C LYS A 51 -18.83 6.38 -9.83
N TYR A 52 -18.73 7.34 -8.91
CA TYR A 52 -18.66 8.76 -9.27
C TYR A 52 -17.43 9.10 -10.10
N LEU A 53 -16.26 8.69 -9.65
CA LEU A 53 -15.00 8.98 -10.32
C LEU A 53 -14.93 8.36 -11.72
N ASN A 54 -15.45 7.14 -11.88
CA ASN A 54 -15.54 6.49 -13.19
C ASN A 54 -16.44 7.23 -14.17
N CYS A 55 -17.52 7.85 -13.67
CA CYS A 55 -18.39 8.67 -14.50
C CYS A 55 -17.76 10.04 -14.81
N ILE A 56 -17.21 10.74 -13.81
CA ILE A 56 -16.57 12.05 -13.97
C ILE A 56 -15.41 11.97 -14.97
N TYR A 57 -14.61 10.92 -14.86
CA TYR A 57 -13.44 10.66 -15.70
C TYR A 57 -13.69 9.55 -16.71
N GLU A 58 -14.94 9.39 -17.16
CA GLU A 58 -15.24 8.44 -18.23
C GLU A 58 -14.36 8.80 -19.43
N GLU A 59 -14.47 10.01 -19.97
CA GLU A 59 -13.55 10.52 -20.99
C GLU A 59 -12.42 11.34 -20.35
N PRO A 60 -11.14 10.95 -20.51
CA PRO A 60 -10.03 11.72 -19.96
C PRO A 60 -9.93 13.11 -20.61
N PRO A 61 -9.49 14.14 -19.88
CA PRO A 61 -9.19 15.44 -20.48
C PRO A 61 -8.16 15.31 -21.61
N THR A 62 -8.36 16.07 -22.70
CA THR A 62 -7.50 16.02 -23.89
C THR A 62 -6.02 16.17 -23.53
N GLY A 63 -5.20 15.23 -23.98
CA GLY A 63 -3.76 15.22 -23.74
C GLY A 63 -3.32 14.74 -22.36
N LYS A 64 -4.25 14.30 -21.49
CA LYS A 64 -3.93 13.69 -20.18
C LYS A 64 -4.25 12.19 -20.17
N ARG A 65 -3.44 11.43 -19.44
CA ARG A 65 -3.68 10.02 -19.13
C ARG A 65 -4.30 9.91 -17.74
N ARG A 66 -5.31 9.05 -17.57
CA ARG A 66 -5.86 8.76 -16.24
C ARG A 66 -4.86 7.95 -15.42
N ALA A 67 -4.84 8.21 -14.12
CA ALA A 67 -4.09 7.45 -13.13
C ALA A 67 -5.06 6.68 -12.23
N LEU A 68 -5.03 5.35 -12.30
CA LEU A 68 -5.76 4.48 -11.40
C LEU A 68 -4.87 4.20 -10.19
N VAL A 69 -5.28 4.67 -9.01
CA VAL A 69 -4.47 4.61 -7.79
C VAL A 69 -5.12 3.65 -6.81
N VAL A 70 -4.57 2.45 -6.68
CA VAL A 70 -5.07 1.40 -5.78
C VAL A 70 -4.35 1.52 -4.43
N LEU A 71 -5.09 1.73 -3.35
CA LEU A 71 -4.55 1.97 -2.01
C LEU A 71 -5.07 0.91 -1.03
N LEU A 72 -4.19 0.05 -0.54
CA LEU A 72 -4.52 -1.16 0.23
C LEU A 72 -3.95 -1.06 1.65
N ASP A 73 -4.81 -0.79 2.62
CA ASP A 73 -4.39 -0.56 4.01
C ASP A 73 -4.25 -1.87 4.81
N GLY A 74 -3.54 -1.78 5.94
CA GLY A 74 -3.33 -2.86 6.89
C GLY A 74 -4.56 -3.13 7.78
N THR A 75 -4.70 -4.38 8.22
CA THR A 75 -5.70 -4.85 9.19
C THR A 75 -5.65 -4.07 10.50
N GLY A 76 -6.81 -3.63 11.00
CA GLY A 76 -6.94 -3.03 12.32
C GLY A 76 -6.81 -1.50 12.35
N ASN A 77 -6.63 -0.85 11.20
CA ASN A 77 -6.67 0.60 11.10
C ASN A 77 -8.12 1.10 11.22
N SER A 78 -8.52 1.38 12.47
CA SER A 78 -9.82 1.97 12.77
C SER A 78 -9.78 2.97 13.91
N GLY A 79 -10.39 4.14 13.70
CA GLY A 79 -10.48 5.21 14.69
C GLY A 79 -9.83 6.49 14.18
N PRO A 80 -9.57 7.47 15.06
CA PRO A 80 -8.96 8.76 14.72
C PRO A 80 -7.46 8.67 14.36
N SER A 81 -6.98 7.46 14.07
CA SER A 81 -5.59 7.14 13.79
C SER A 81 -5.44 6.77 12.33
N GLU A 82 -4.75 7.62 11.58
CA GLU A 82 -4.66 7.53 10.13
C GLU A 82 -3.36 6.83 9.71
N SER A 83 -3.47 5.80 8.87
CA SER A 83 -2.33 5.21 8.19
C SER A 83 -1.81 6.13 7.10
N ASN A 84 -0.58 5.89 6.65
CA ASN A 84 -0.03 6.59 5.48
C ASN A 84 -0.81 6.24 4.20
N ILE A 85 -1.42 5.06 4.10
CA ILE A 85 -2.29 4.70 2.96
C ILE A 85 -3.55 5.55 2.94
N TRP A 86 -4.19 5.76 4.10
CA TRP A 86 -5.35 6.65 4.22
C TRP A 86 -4.99 8.10 3.84
N ARG A 87 -3.84 8.59 4.28
CA ARG A 87 -3.32 9.92 3.93
C ARG A 87 -3.07 10.04 2.43
N LEU A 88 -2.45 9.04 1.79
CA LEU A 88 -2.26 9.01 0.34
C LEU A 88 -3.60 8.98 -0.41
N TYR A 89 -4.60 8.23 0.09
CA TYR A 89 -5.93 8.18 -0.51
C TYR A 89 -6.60 9.54 -0.54
N ASN A 90 -6.61 10.26 0.58
CA ASN A 90 -7.20 11.60 0.66
C ASN A 90 -6.49 12.60 -0.26
N ARG A 91 -5.18 12.46 -0.45
CA ARG A 91 -4.41 13.29 -1.39
C ARG A 91 -4.73 13.00 -2.85
N ALA A 92 -4.89 11.73 -3.21
CA ALA A 92 -5.33 11.35 -4.56
C ALA A 92 -6.79 11.74 -4.81
N LEU A 93 -7.64 11.65 -3.79
CA LEU A 93 -9.03 12.09 -3.87
C LEU A 93 -9.13 13.61 -4.04
N ALA A 94 -8.30 14.38 -3.35
CA ALA A 94 -8.21 15.83 -3.55
C ALA A 94 -7.81 16.19 -5.00
N LYS A 95 -6.81 15.50 -5.59
CA LYS A 95 -6.48 15.67 -7.02
C LYS A 95 -7.69 15.39 -7.91
N ALA A 96 -8.41 14.31 -7.62
CA ALA A 96 -9.61 13.94 -8.37
C ALA A 96 -10.74 14.97 -8.21
N VAL A 97 -10.86 15.62 -7.06
CA VAL A 97 -11.81 16.70 -6.83
C VAL A 97 -11.39 17.99 -7.56
N ASP A 98 -10.09 18.24 -7.67
CA ASP A 98 -9.53 19.40 -8.39
C ASP A 98 -9.63 19.27 -9.93
N GLY A 99 -10.25 18.22 -10.45
CA GLY A 99 -10.45 18.01 -11.89
C GLY A 99 -9.31 17.26 -12.58
N GLU A 100 -8.34 16.73 -11.83
CA GLU A 100 -7.27 15.92 -12.39
C GLU A 100 -7.74 14.47 -12.58
N PRO A 101 -7.36 13.78 -13.68
CA PRO A 101 -7.86 12.45 -14.02
C PRO A 101 -7.22 11.35 -13.15
N VAL A 102 -7.38 11.45 -11.83
CA VAL A 102 -6.91 10.50 -10.82
C VAL A 102 -8.14 9.78 -10.28
N ILE A 103 -8.13 8.45 -10.33
CA ILE A 103 -9.23 7.61 -9.86
C ILE A 103 -8.70 6.75 -8.71
N PRO A 104 -8.79 7.23 -7.45
CA PRO A 104 -8.34 6.47 -6.30
C PRO A 104 -9.35 5.42 -5.84
N TYR A 105 -8.85 4.23 -5.54
CA TYR A 105 -9.55 3.14 -4.87
C TYR A 105 -8.90 2.85 -3.52
N TYR A 106 -9.71 2.70 -2.47
CA TYR A 106 -9.22 2.43 -1.12
C TYR A 106 -9.83 1.17 -0.52
N ASP A 107 -8.99 0.22 -0.13
CA ASP A 107 -9.38 -0.91 0.70
C ASP A 107 -8.79 -0.72 2.11
N ARG A 108 -9.66 -0.71 3.12
CA ARG A 108 -9.29 -0.53 4.53
C ARG A 108 -8.55 -1.73 5.14
N GLY A 109 -8.42 -2.83 4.41
CA GLY A 109 -7.83 -4.06 4.92
C GLY A 109 -8.85 -4.95 5.64
N VAL A 110 -8.43 -6.15 6.04
CA VAL A 110 -9.31 -7.09 6.73
C VAL A 110 -9.66 -6.57 8.13
N GLY A 111 -10.96 -6.56 8.46
CA GLY A 111 -11.44 -6.21 9.80
C GLY A 111 -11.49 -7.45 10.69
N THR A 112 -10.46 -7.69 11.48
CA THR A 112 -10.50 -8.69 12.56
C THR A 112 -9.93 -8.05 13.82
N ASN A 113 -10.72 -8.05 14.89
CA ASN A 113 -10.29 -7.61 16.22
C ASN A 113 -8.96 -8.29 16.55
N PHE A 114 -7.89 -7.49 16.60
CA PHE A 114 -6.51 -7.91 16.82
C PHE A 114 -6.34 -8.77 18.10
N GLN A 115 -7.24 -8.59 19.08
CA GLN A 115 -7.27 -9.35 20.33
C GLN A 115 -7.96 -10.72 20.25
N ARG A 116 -8.83 -10.97 19.26
CA ARG A 116 -9.50 -12.28 19.07
C ARG A 116 -8.84 -13.15 17.99
N ALA A 117 -8.04 -12.52 17.13
CA ALA A 117 -7.25 -13.20 16.13
C ALA A 117 -5.89 -13.54 16.76
N THR A 118 -5.83 -14.60 17.56
CA THR A 118 -4.59 -15.35 17.84
C THR A 118 -4.73 -16.84 17.58
N GLY A 119 -5.92 -17.32 17.17
CA GLY A 119 -6.17 -18.76 17.02
C GLY A 119 -7.01 -19.23 15.82
N SER A 120 -7.73 -18.36 15.08
CA SER A 120 -8.58 -18.84 13.97
C SER A 120 -8.69 -17.85 12.80
N LEU A 121 -8.43 -18.36 11.58
CA LEU A 121 -8.67 -17.77 10.25
C LEU A 121 -7.96 -16.43 9.93
N PHE A 122 -6.66 -16.47 9.63
CA PHE A 122 -5.86 -15.28 9.30
C PHE A 122 -5.62 -15.02 7.80
N GLY A 123 -6.02 -15.93 6.91
CA GLY A 123 -5.88 -15.74 5.44
C GLY A 123 -7.18 -15.36 4.71
N ALA A 124 -8.35 -15.49 5.35
CA ALA A 124 -9.68 -15.46 4.71
C ALA A 124 -10.19 -14.06 4.27
N GLY A 125 -9.29 -13.09 4.09
CA GLY A 125 -9.68 -11.78 3.58
C GLY A 125 -8.63 -11.08 2.70
N VAL A 126 -7.39 -11.56 2.66
CA VAL A 126 -6.38 -11.05 1.71
C VAL A 126 -6.80 -11.40 0.29
N ASP A 127 -7.24 -12.65 0.08
CA ASP A 127 -7.80 -13.11 -1.19
C ASP A 127 -8.96 -12.22 -1.67
N ARG A 128 -9.85 -11.86 -0.74
CA ARG A 128 -10.98 -10.98 -1.01
C ARG A 128 -10.52 -9.57 -1.39
N ASN A 129 -9.48 -9.06 -0.74
CA ASN A 129 -8.97 -7.71 -1.00
C ASN A 129 -8.26 -7.64 -2.35
N VAL A 130 -7.41 -8.62 -2.69
CA VAL A 130 -6.78 -8.73 -4.02
C VAL A 130 -7.87 -8.76 -5.10
N ARG A 131 -8.88 -9.62 -4.96
CA ARG A 131 -9.95 -9.75 -5.96
C ARG A 131 -10.84 -8.51 -6.07
N GLN A 132 -11.05 -7.76 -4.99
CA GLN A 132 -11.79 -6.50 -5.04
C GLN A 132 -11.00 -5.39 -5.73
N ALA A 133 -9.70 -5.29 -5.46
CA ALA A 133 -8.82 -4.35 -6.15
C ALA A 133 -8.65 -4.70 -7.64
N TYR A 134 -8.56 -6.00 -7.97
CA TYR A 134 -8.56 -6.47 -9.35
C TYR A 134 -9.88 -6.14 -10.05
N ARG A 135 -11.03 -6.39 -9.41
CA ARG A 135 -12.35 -5.97 -9.90
C ARG A 135 -12.42 -4.46 -10.16
N PHE A 136 -11.86 -3.65 -9.26
CA PHE A 136 -11.76 -2.20 -9.47
C PHE A 136 -11.06 -1.86 -10.78
N LEU A 137 -9.91 -2.49 -11.03
CA LEU A 137 -9.17 -2.27 -12.27
C LEU A 137 -9.94 -2.76 -13.50
N VAL A 138 -10.59 -3.93 -13.44
CA VAL A 138 -11.36 -4.48 -14.57
C VAL A 138 -12.51 -3.58 -14.99
N GLU A 139 -13.28 -3.03 -14.04
CA GLU A 139 -14.43 -2.17 -14.39
C GLU A 139 -14.02 -0.72 -14.70
N THR A 140 -12.75 -0.36 -14.53
CA THR A 140 -12.29 1.04 -14.66
C THR A 140 -11.30 1.26 -15.81
N TYR A 141 -10.41 0.30 -16.05
CA TYR A 141 -9.27 0.46 -16.95
C TYR A 141 -9.67 0.72 -18.40
N LYS A 142 -9.07 1.75 -18.98
CA LYS A 142 -9.11 2.05 -20.41
C LYS A 142 -7.74 1.73 -21.04
N PRO A 143 -7.69 0.82 -22.03
CA PRO A 143 -6.45 0.47 -22.72
C PRO A 143 -6.01 1.62 -23.65
N ALA A 144 -4.79 1.51 -24.18
CA ALA A 144 -4.32 2.41 -25.21
C ALA A 144 -5.06 2.16 -26.54
N ASP A 145 -5.36 3.23 -27.27
CA ASP A 145 -5.91 3.21 -28.62
C ASP A 145 -5.28 4.34 -29.47
N LYS A 146 -5.88 4.65 -30.63
CA LYS A 146 -5.35 5.66 -31.56
C LYS A 146 -5.34 7.09 -31.00
N ASN A 147 -6.22 7.38 -30.05
CA ASN A 147 -6.44 8.71 -29.49
C ASN A 147 -6.06 8.79 -28.00
N TYR A 148 -5.85 7.65 -27.35
CA TYR A 148 -5.57 7.56 -25.92
C TYR A 148 -4.36 6.67 -25.62
N ALA A 149 -3.41 7.15 -24.82
CA ALA A 149 -2.20 6.40 -24.48
C ALA A 149 -2.41 5.29 -23.42
N GLY A 150 -3.66 5.06 -22.99
CA GLY A 150 -4.02 4.08 -21.97
C GLY A 150 -3.81 4.59 -20.54
N ASP A 151 -4.57 4.03 -19.61
CA ASP A 151 -4.45 4.37 -18.19
C ASP A 151 -3.09 3.96 -17.60
N ARG A 152 -2.67 4.67 -16.55
CA ARG A 152 -1.53 4.28 -15.71
C ARG A 152 -2.06 3.66 -14.43
N ILE A 153 -1.47 2.55 -13.99
CA ILE A 153 -1.85 1.87 -12.74
C ILE A 153 -0.77 2.08 -11.70
N TYR A 154 -1.16 2.55 -10.52
CA TYR A 154 -0.32 2.70 -9.34
C TYR A 154 -0.91 1.90 -8.19
N ILE A 155 -0.07 1.18 -7.44
CA ILE A 155 -0.53 0.36 -6.32
C ILE A 155 0.23 0.77 -5.06
N PHE A 156 -0.47 0.96 -3.95
CA PHE A 156 0.10 1.29 -2.67
C PHE A 156 -0.41 0.33 -1.61
N GLY A 157 0.43 0.03 -0.62
CA GLY A 157 -0.07 -0.71 0.53
C GLY A 157 0.79 -0.63 1.78
N PHE A 158 0.18 -0.93 2.92
CA PHE A 158 0.86 -1.00 4.22
C PHE A 158 0.64 -2.37 4.87
N SER A 159 1.68 -2.97 5.46
CA SER A 159 1.56 -4.20 6.24
C SER A 159 1.05 -5.37 5.38
N ARG A 160 -0.03 -6.04 5.80
CA ARG A 160 -0.78 -7.01 4.98
C ARG A 160 -1.41 -6.39 3.73
N GLY A 161 -1.71 -5.10 3.75
CA GLY A 161 -2.11 -4.36 2.55
C GLY A 161 -0.97 -4.23 1.53
N ALA A 162 0.28 -4.12 2.00
CA ALA A 162 1.46 -4.17 1.12
C ALA A 162 1.67 -5.57 0.52
N TYR A 163 1.40 -6.63 1.29
CA TYR A 163 1.34 -7.99 0.76
C TYR A 163 0.28 -8.10 -0.33
N THR A 164 -0.94 -7.62 -0.04
CA THR A 164 -2.07 -7.59 -0.99
C THR A 164 -1.71 -6.83 -2.27
N ALA A 165 -1.00 -5.70 -2.15
CA ALA A 165 -0.52 -4.89 -3.26
C ALA A 165 0.45 -5.65 -4.17
N ARG A 166 1.39 -6.39 -3.58
CA ARG A 166 2.36 -7.22 -4.30
C ARG A 166 1.67 -8.40 -5.00
N THR A 167 0.80 -9.12 -4.29
CA THR A 167 0.01 -10.21 -4.87
C THR A 167 -0.87 -9.72 -6.03
N LEU A 168 -1.47 -8.53 -5.93
CA LEU A 168 -2.21 -7.92 -7.03
C LEU A 168 -1.31 -7.61 -8.23
N ASN A 169 -0.11 -7.08 -8.00
CA ASN A 169 0.84 -6.79 -9.07
C ASN A 169 1.27 -8.07 -9.82
N GLY A 170 1.56 -9.16 -9.10
CA GLY A 170 1.87 -10.44 -9.71
C GLY A 170 0.67 -11.06 -10.42
N MET A 171 -0.53 -11.00 -9.84
CA MET A 171 -1.75 -11.45 -10.50
C MET A 171 -1.96 -10.72 -11.83
N ILE A 172 -1.82 -9.40 -11.88
CA ILE A 172 -1.92 -8.62 -13.14
C ILE A 172 -0.86 -9.08 -14.13
N LYS A 173 0.38 -9.33 -13.69
CA LYS A 173 1.46 -9.74 -14.60
C LYS A 173 1.20 -11.09 -15.26
N TYR A 174 0.75 -12.09 -14.49
CA TYR A 174 0.59 -13.46 -14.99
C TYR A 174 -0.78 -13.70 -15.61
N ALA A 175 -1.85 -13.23 -14.98
CA ALA A 175 -3.20 -13.41 -15.48
C ALA A 175 -3.53 -12.42 -16.60
N GLY A 176 -2.87 -11.26 -16.66
CA GLY A 176 -3.32 -10.10 -17.42
C GLY A 176 -4.44 -9.36 -16.69
N LEU A 177 -4.93 -8.26 -17.26
CA LEU A 177 -6.11 -7.55 -16.74
C LEU A 177 -7.33 -7.90 -17.60
N ALA A 178 -8.33 -8.54 -17.01
CA ALA A 178 -9.51 -9.02 -17.73
C ALA A 178 -10.29 -7.89 -18.43
N HIS A 179 -10.76 -8.14 -19.64
CA HIS A 179 -11.64 -7.23 -20.37
C HIS A 179 -13.02 -7.26 -19.72
N LEU A 180 -13.57 -6.09 -19.39
CA LEU A 180 -14.93 -5.96 -18.86
C LEU A 180 -15.97 -6.67 -19.73
N ASN A 181 -15.83 -6.61 -21.07
CA ASN A 181 -16.75 -7.26 -22.01
C ASN A 181 -16.70 -8.80 -21.96
N SER A 182 -15.56 -9.38 -21.59
CA SER A 182 -15.41 -10.83 -21.43
C SER A 182 -15.82 -11.30 -20.02
N THR A 183 -15.86 -10.37 -19.06
CA THR A 183 -16.22 -10.61 -17.66
C THR A 183 -17.27 -9.59 -17.17
N PRO A 184 -18.42 -9.42 -17.84
CA PRO A 184 -19.37 -8.38 -17.46
C PRO A 184 -19.95 -8.69 -16.08
N PRO A 185 -20.06 -7.72 -15.16
CA PRO A 185 -20.76 -7.92 -13.91
C PRO A 185 -22.23 -8.20 -14.21
N ASP A 186 -22.82 -9.15 -13.49
CA ASP A 186 -24.25 -9.46 -13.56
C ASP A 186 -25.02 -8.90 -12.34
N ALA A 187 -26.33 -9.12 -12.30
CA ALA A 187 -27.15 -8.65 -11.18
C ALA A 187 -26.68 -9.22 -9.82
N LEU A 188 -26.05 -10.40 -9.80
CA LEU A 188 -25.57 -11.01 -8.57
C LEU A 188 -24.30 -10.30 -8.07
N ASP A 189 -23.43 -9.84 -8.99
CA ASP A 189 -22.21 -9.07 -8.65
C ASP A 189 -22.50 -7.78 -7.85
N GLU A 190 -23.66 -7.17 -8.06
CA GLU A 190 -24.09 -5.96 -7.33
C GLU A 190 -24.83 -6.28 -6.03
N THR A 191 -25.23 -7.54 -5.79
CA THR A 191 -26.09 -7.85 -4.65
C THR A 191 -25.35 -8.46 -3.47
N ARG A 192 -25.47 -7.79 -2.31
CA ARG A 192 -24.65 -8.01 -1.10
C ARG A 192 -24.41 -9.48 -0.72
N TRP A 193 -25.46 -10.30 -0.72
CA TRP A 193 -25.43 -11.70 -0.26
C TRP A 193 -25.12 -12.73 -1.36
N MET A 194 -25.07 -12.31 -2.62
CA MET A 194 -25.00 -13.18 -3.81
C MET A 194 -23.83 -12.76 -4.71
N ARG A 195 -23.11 -11.70 -4.35
CA ARG A 195 -21.90 -11.24 -5.03
C ARG A 195 -20.88 -12.36 -5.24
N LEU A 196 -20.83 -13.37 -4.37
CA LEU A 196 -19.95 -14.53 -4.54
C LEU A 196 -20.32 -15.41 -5.74
N PHE A 197 -21.56 -15.33 -6.22
CA PHE A 197 -22.08 -16.08 -7.36
C PHE A 197 -22.07 -15.28 -8.67
N GLY A 198 -21.79 -13.98 -8.61
CA GLY A 198 -21.73 -13.12 -9.78
C GLY A 198 -20.68 -13.55 -10.79
N ASN A 199 -20.96 -13.30 -12.07
CA ASN A 199 -20.10 -13.66 -13.18
C ASN A 199 -18.69 -13.08 -13.04
N LEU A 200 -18.56 -11.78 -12.79
CA LEU A 200 -17.25 -11.14 -12.64
C LEU A 200 -16.52 -11.68 -11.41
N HIS A 201 -17.24 -11.86 -10.30
CA HIS A 201 -16.68 -12.46 -9.10
C HIS A 201 -16.12 -13.87 -9.34
N ARG A 202 -16.90 -14.77 -9.94
CA ARG A 202 -16.50 -16.17 -10.16
C ARG A 202 -15.30 -16.28 -11.10
N LYS A 203 -15.28 -15.49 -12.17
CA LYS A 203 -14.15 -15.47 -13.12
C LYS A 203 -12.89 -14.90 -12.48
N THR A 204 -13.01 -13.80 -11.74
CA THR A 204 -11.88 -13.21 -10.99
C THR A 204 -11.37 -14.15 -9.90
N TYR A 205 -12.28 -14.86 -9.22
CA TYR A 205 -11.93 -15.85 -8.21
C TYR A 205 -11.14 -17.01 -8.80
N GLY A 206 -11.55 -17.55 -9.95
CA GLY A 206 -10.81 -18.63 -10.58
C GLY A 206 -9.43 -18.17 -11.08
N LEU A 207 -9.31 -16.99 -11.72
CA LEU A 207 -7.99 -16.43 -12.07
C LEU A 207 -7.07 -16.30 -10.85
N PHE A 208 -7.61 -15.82 -9.73
CA PHE A 208 -6.85 -15.70 -8.48
C PHE A 208 -6.46 -17.07 -7.91
N ASN A 209 -7.36 -18.06 -7.97
CA ASN A 209 -7.08 -19.42 -7.49
C ASN A 209 -5.99 -20.10 -8.32
N GLU A 210 -6.03 -19.95 -9.65
CA GLU A 210 -4.96 -20.41 -10.53
C GLU A 210 -3.64 -19.69 -10.23
N TYR A 211 -3.67 -18.36 -10.06
CA TYR A 211 -2.49 -17.56 -9.72
C TYR A 211 -1.83 -17.98 -8.40
N THR A 212 -2.63 -18.33 -7.39
CA THR A 212 -2.16 -18.62 -6.03
C THR A 212 -1.77 -20.08 -5.79
N GLN A 213 -1.79 -20.92 -6.83
CA GLN A 213 -1.26 -22.29 -6.74
C GLN A 213 0.14 -22.28 -6.11
N SER A 214 0.41 -23.22 -5.20
CA SER A 214 1.68 -23.30 -4.48
C SER A 214 2.84 -23.58 -5.40
N ASN A 215 3.89 -22.75 -5.33
CA ASN A 215 5.16 -23.04 -5.99
C ASN A 215 5.82 -24.22 -5.29
N THR A 216 5.92 -25.35 -5.99
CA THR A 216 6.55 -26.57 -5.47
C THR A 216 8.08 -26.53 -5.55
N GLY A 217 8.67 -25.45 -6.08
CA GLY A 217 10.11 -25.32 -6.33
C GLY A 217 10.58 -26.04 -7.60
N GLU A 218 9.64 -26.52 -8.42
CA GLU A 218 9.91 -27.16 -9.71
C GLU A 218 10.44 -26.13 -10.73
N ALA A 219 11.41 -26.52 -11.55
CA ALA A 219 12.08 -25.63 -12.51
C ALA A 219 11.13 -24.99 -13.54
N ASP A 220 10.00 -25.65 -13.83
CA ASP A 220 9.00 -25.21 -14.82
C ASP A 220 7.73 -24.64 -14.17
N PHE A 221 7.78 -24.22 -12.90
CA PHE A 221 6.60 -23.70 -12.21
C PHE A 221 5.95 -22.50 -12.93
N ASP A 222 6.75 -21.52 -13.39
CA ASP A 222 6.22 -20.35 -14.09
C ASP A 222 5.54 -20.69 -15.40
N LYS A 223 6.08 -21.67 -16.13
CA LYS A 223 5.45 -22.20 -17.34
C LYS A 223 4.13 -22.91 -16.99
N SER A 224 4.15 -23.76 -15.98
CA SER A 224 2.97 -24.51 -15.52
C SER A 224 1.85 -23.57 -15.05
N LEU A 225 2.21 -22.49 -14.34
CA LEU A 225 1.26 -21.45 -13.96
C LEU A 225 0.69 -20.74 -15.21
N ALA A 226 1.56 -20.34 -16.14
CA ALA A 226 1.12 -19.66 -17.36
C ALA A 226 0.15 -20.55 -18.17
N ASP A 227 0.46 -21.84 -18.30
CA ASP A 227 -0.40 -22.82 -18.96
C ASP A 227 -1.75 -22.96 -18.24
N GLY A 228 -1.76 -23.11 -16.90
CA GLY A 228 -2.99 -23.19 -16.11
C GLY A 228 -3.88 -21.94 -16.22
N LEU A 229 -3.27 -20.75 -16.18
CA LEU A 229 -3.99 -19.48 -16.39
C LEU A 229 -4.53 -19.37 -17.82
N ASN A 230 -3.76 -19.77 -18.83
CA ASN A 230 -4.20 -19.77 -20.23
C ASN A 230 -5.34 -20.75 -20.48
N ASP A 231 -5.30 -21.92 -19.86
CA ASP A 231 -6.36 -22.92 -19.90
C ASP A 231 -7.64 -22.40 -19.26
N TYR A 232 -7.54 -21.80 -18.07
CA TYR A 232 -8.69 -21.19 -17.40
C TYR A 232 -9.30 -20.04 -18.22
N LYS A 233 -8.45 -19.15 -18.77
CA LYS A 233 -8.91 -18.05 -19.64
C LYS A 233 -9.65 -18.59 -20.87
N ARG A 234 -9.13 -19.64 -21.51
CA ARG A 234 -9.76 -20.27 -22.67
C ARG A 234 -11.09 -20.93 -22.31
N ASP A 235 -11.15 -21.70 -21.22
CA ASP A 235 -12.36 -22.37 -20.76
C ASP A 235 -13.48 -21.38 -20.38
N LYS A 236 -13.11 -20.26 -19.75
CA LYS A 236 -14.07 -19.22 -19.31
C LYS A 236 -14.29 -18.09 -20.31
N ASN A 237 -13.69 -18.18 -21.51
CA ASN A 237 -13.72 -17.15 -22.54
C ASN A 237 -13.37 -15.76 -21.96
N ILE A 238 -12.23 -15.66 -21.30
CA ILE A 238 -11.71 -14.44 -20.69
C ILE A 238 -10.63 -13.88 -21.60
N GLU A 239 -10.85 -12.67 -22.05
CA GLU A 239 -9.84 -11.87 -22.75
C GLU A 239 -9.14 -10.97 -21.74
N THR A 240 -7.87 -10.66 -21.98
CA THR A 240 -7.04 -9.91 -21.05
C THR A 240 -6.13 -8.92 -21.77
N TYR A 241 -5.99 -7.72 -21.22
CA TYR A 241 -4.94 -6.79 -21.59
C TYR A 241 -3.61 -7.22 -20.95
N ASP A 242 -2.52 -7.11 -21.72
CA ASP A 242 -1.18 -7.10 -21.14
C ASP A 242 -0.92 -5.69 -20.59
N VAL A 243 -0.90 -5.57 -19.26
CA VAL A 243 -0.78 -4.30 -18.56
C VAL A 243 0.39 -4.38 -17.61
N THR A 244 1.23 -3.35 -17.65
CA THR A 244 2.31 -3.19 -16.67
C THR A 244 1.91 -2.12 -15.66
N VAL A 245 2.09 -2.44 -14.38
CA VAL A 245 1.90 -1.49 -13.29
C VAL A 245 3.03 -0.46 -13.35
N GLU A 246 2.68 0.83 -13.38
CA GLU A 246 3.63 1.92 -13.53
C GLU A 246 4.53 2.03 -12.32
N ALA A 247 3.95 2.00 -11.11
CA ALA A 247 4.73 1.98 -9.90
C ALA A 247 3.97 1.38 -8.72
N ILE A 248 4.73 0.82 -7.77
CA ILE A 248 4.22 0.33 -6.50
C ILE A 248 4.93 0.97 -5.31
N GLY A 249 4.19 1.47 -4.33
CA GLY A 249 4.71 2.10 -3.12
C GLY A 249 4.22 1.38 -1.87
N VAL A 250 5.11 0.71 -1.14
CA VAL A 250 4.74 -0.09 0.03
C VAL A 250 5.41 0.38 1.31
N PHE A 251 4.65 0.30 2.41
CA PHE A 251 5.13 0.49 3.76
C PHE A 251 5.17 -0.87 4.46
N ASP A 252 6.36 -1.25 4.91
CA ASP A 252 6.61 -2.35 5.83
C ASP A 252 5.86 -3.67 5.55
N THR A 253 6.05 -4.23 4.36
CA THR A 253 5.44 -5.49 3.94
C THR A 253 5.71 -6.64 4.93
N VAL A 254 4.64 -7.25 5.43
CA VAL A 254 4.66 -8.44 6.30
C VAL A 254 3.76 -9.53 5.72
N PRO A 255 4.00 -10.82 6.04
CA PRO A 255 3.14 -11.92 5.60
C PRO A 255 1.68 -11.74 5.99
N ALA A 256 0.78 -12.27 5.16
CA ALA A 256 -0.67 -12.14 5.36
C ALA A 256 -1.42 -13.49 5.44
N ILE A 257 -0.77 -14.60 5.08
CA ILE A 257 -1.28 -15.96 5.26
C ILE A 257 -0.59 -16.54 6.51
N GLY A 258 -1.28 -17.42 7.25
CA GLY A 258 -1.00 -17.64 8.66
C GLY A 258 0.27 -18.44 9.01
N PHE A 259 0.97 -17.96 10.04
CA PHE A 259 1.75 -18.67 11.09
C PHE A 259 2.73 -19.81 10.74
N PHE A 260 3.00 -20.13 9.47
CA PHE A 260 4.04 -21.09 9.11
C PHE A 260 5.16 -20.39 8.33
N GLN A 261 6.41 -20.76 8.63
CA GLN A 261 7.57 -20.20 7.95
C GLN A 261 7.60 -20.67 6.50
N ASN A 262 6.98 -19.91 5.58
CA ASN A 262 7.45 -19.52 4.24
C ASN A 262 6.28 -18.85 3.45
N ASP A 263 5.77 -17.71 3.92
CA ASP A 263 4.60 -17.01 3.36
C ASP A 263 4.98 -15.74 2.54
N ASP A 264 5.60 -15.95 1.38
CA ASP A 264 5.91 -14.91 0.40
C ASP A 264 4.63 -14.50 -0.39
N PRO A 265 4.35 -13.21 -0.67
CA PRO A 265 3.16 -12.71 -1.38
C PRO A 265 2.79 -13.39 -2.69
N ASP A 266 3.77 -14.01 -3.34
CA ASP A 266 3.56 -14.75 -4.58
C ASP A 266 3.79 -16.25 -4.40
N ASN A 267 3.66 -16.75 -3.16
CA ASN A 267 3.78 -18.16 -2.81
C ASN A 267 5.14 -18.72 -3.29
N HIS A 268 6.22 -18.04 -2.87
CA HIS A 268 7.64 -18.23 -3.24
C HIS A 268 8.12 -17.54 -4.54
N ARG A 269 7.55 -16.39 -4.91
CA ARG A 269 8.18 -15.47 -5.89
C ARG A 269 8.50 -14.14 -5.23
N LEU A 270 9.79 -13.85 -5.06
CA LEU A 270 10.21 -12.60 -4.46
C LEU A 270 10.10 -11.41 -5.44
N GLU A 271 9.78 -11.66 -6.71
CA GLU A 271 9.82 -10.66 -7.77
C GLU A 271 8.72 -9.60 -7.65
N LEU A 272 9.07 -8.37 -8.04
CA LEU A 272 8.13 -7.30 -8.26
C LEU A 272 8.01 -7.08 -9.77
N TYR A 273 6.83 -6.74 -10.27
CA TYR A 273 6.58 -6.69 -11.72
C TYR A 273 6.27 -5.28 -12.23
N ALA A 274 6.13 -4.30 -11.32
CA ALA A 274 5.96 -2.90 -11.67
C ALA A 274 7.25 -2.29 -12.24
N ASN A 275 7.14 -1.25 -13.09
CA ASN A 275 8.31 -0.55 -13.65
C ASN A 275 9.16 0.09 -12.55
N ARG A 276 8.51 0.66 -11.53
CA ARG A 276 9.15 1.25 -10.35
C ARG A 276 8.56 0.67 -9.07
N GLY A 277 9.40 0.51 -8.04
CA GLY A 277 8.96 0.04 -6.73
C GLY A 277 9.69 0.74 -5.61
N TYR A 278 8.95 1.14 -4.57
CA TYR A 278 9.48 1.86 -3.41
C TYR A 278 9.00 1.18 -2.14
N HIS A 279 9.92 0.74 -1.27
CA HIS A 279 9.59 0.07 0.00
C HIS A 279 10.18 0.82 1.19
N ALA A 280 9.33 1.46 1.99
CA ALA A 280 9.70 2.02 3.28
C ALA A 280 9.67 0.94 4.37
N MET A 281 10.81 0.65 4.98
CA MET A 281 11.00 -0.47 5.91
C MET A 281 11.32 0.03 7.33
N SER A 282 10.70 -0.57 8.33
CA SER A 282 10.96 -0.30 9.75
C SER A 282 12.22 -1.00 10.23
N ILE A 283 13.18 -0.24 10.74
CA ILE A 283 14.40 -0.79 11.36
C ILE A 283 14.14 -1.36 12.75
N ASP A 284 13.14 -0.82 13.43
CA ASP A 284 12.98 -0.90 14.87
C ASP A 284 11.96 -1.96 15.31
N GLU A 285 11.29 -2.61 14.35
CA GLU A 285 10.37 -3.73 14.59
C GLU A 285 11.12 -4.99 15.05
N GLN A 286 10.56 -5.65 16.07
CA GLN A 286 11.20 -6.76 16.79
C GLN A 286 10.27 -7.97 16.99
N ARG A 287 8.98 -7.86 16.68
CA ARG A 287 8.02 -8.96 16.79
C ARG A 287 8.28 -9.98 15.68
N ASP A 288 8.42 -11.25 16.06
CA ASP A 288 8.67 -12.35 15.11
C ASP A 288 7.56 -12.47 14.04
N ASP A 289 6.30 -12.28 14.45
CA ASP A 289 5.13 -12.26 13.56
C ASP A 289 5.17 -11.14 12.50
N PHE A 290 6.07 -10.15 12.63
CA PHE A 290 6.24 -9.02 11.73
C PHE A 290 7.54 -9.13 10.92
N ARG A 291 7.92 -10.35 10.55
CA ARG A 291 9.02 -10.61 9.61
C ARG A 291 8.82 -9.77 8.35
N LEU A 292 9.88 -9.07 7.97
CA LEU A 292 9.88 -8.20 6.79
C LEU A 292 10.01 -9.03 5.51
N LEU A 293 9.17 -8.71 4.51
CA LEU A 293 9.27 -9.26 3.16
C LEU A 293 9.87 -8.21 2.23
N ARG A 294 11.15 -8.38 1.88
CA ARG A 294 11.89 -7.50 0.96
C ARG A 294 11.45 -7.71 -0.49
N PHE A 295 11.83 -6.79 -1.36
CA PHE A 295 11.83 -7.02 -2.80
C PHE A 295 12.88 -8.07 -3.16
N GLY A 296 12.53 -8.94 -4.10
CA GLY A 296 13.40 -9.98 -4.60
C GLY A 296 14.54 -9.46 -5.46
N VAL A 297 15.57 -10.27 -5.56
CA VAL A 297 16.69 -10.12 -6.50
C VAL A 297 16.77 -11.38 -7.36
N PRO A 298 17.20 -11.28 -8.63
CA PRO A 298 17.63 -10.08 -9.34
C PRO A 298 16.47 -9.15 -9.74
N GLN A 299 16.78 -7.86 -9.96
CA GLN A 299 15.84 -6.92 -10.56
C GLN A 299 15.76 -7.19 -12.08
N ARG A 300 14.58 -6.95 -12.67
CA ARG A 300 14.39 -7.10 -14.12
C ARG A 300 15.03 -5.93 -14.87
N ASP A 301 15.42 -6.15 -16.12
CA ASP A 301 15.98 -5.09 -16.97
C ASP A 301 15.02 -3.90 -17.09
N GLY A 302 15.54 -2.69 -16.85
CA GLY A 302 14.75 -1.46 -16.89
C GLY A 302 13.87 -1.19 -15.66
N GLN A 303 13.82 -2.12 -14.69
CA GLN A 303 13.10 -1.94 -13.44
C GLN A 303 13.90 -1.07 -12.46
N ARG A 304 13.21 -0.20 -11.72
CA ARG A 304 13.81 0.59 -10.63
C ARG A 304 13.15 0.25 -9.30
N LEU A 305 13.82 -0.57 -8.48
CA LEU A 305 13.38 -0.87 -7.13
C LEU A 305 14.28 -0.20 -6.09
N GLU A 306 13.67 0.52 -5.15
CA GLU A 306 14.34 1.19 -4.04
C GLU A 306 13.72 0.76 -2.71
N GLU A 307 14.53 0.16 -1.84
CA GLU A 307 14.17 -0.12 -0.46
C GLU A 307 14.91 0.85 0.46
N MET A 308 14.23 1.38 1.48
CA MET A 308 14.74 2.40 2.38
C MET A 308 14.38 2.08 3.83
N TRP A 309 15.38 2.01 4.71
CA TRP A 309 15.17 1.83 6.15
C TRP A 309 14.88 3.15 6.86
N PHE A 310 13.84 3.15 7.69
CA PHE A 310 13.41 4.26 8.55
C PHE A 310 13.42 3.85 10.02
N ALA A 311 13.64 4.84 10.90
CA ALA A 311 13.52 4.69 12.34
C ALA A 311 12.05 4.52 12.73
N GLY A 312 11.79 3.73 13.78
CA GLY A 312 10.42 3.46 14.25
C GLY A 312 9.95 2.03 13.97
N VAL A 313 9.07 1.49 14.82
CA VAL A 313 8.45 0.16 14.65
C VAL A 313 7.46 0.15 13.47
N HIS A 314 6.77 -0.97 13.22
CA HIS A 314 5.90 -1.15 12.05
C HIS A 314 4.98 0.06 11.71
N SER A 315 4.21 0.53 12.69
CA SER A 315 3.26 1.65 12.51
C SER A 315 3.90 3.03 12.64
N ASP A 316 5.15 3.13 13.10
CA ASP A 316 5.96 4.36 12.99
C ASP A 316 6.46 4.57 11.55
N VAL A 317 6.37 3.57 10.67
CA VAL A 317 6.68 3.71 9.24
C VAL A 317 5.42 3.73 8.40
N GLY A 318 4.43 2.89 8.71
CA GLY A 318 3.17 2.84 7.95
C GLY A 318 2.06 3.76 8.44
N GLY A 319 2.22 4.39 9.60
CA GLY A 319 1.15 5.13 10.29
C GLY A 319 0.17 4.20 11.02
N GLY A 320 -0.82 4.81 11.68
CA GLY A 320 -1.80 4.07 12.49
C GLY A 320 -1.62 4.20 14.01
N TYR A 321 -0.67 5.00 14.51
CA TYR A 321 -0.67 5.45 15.91
C TYR A 321 -1.54 6.69 16.14
N TYR A 322 -2.38 6.62 17.19
CA TYR A 322 -3.17 7.77 17.60
C TYR A 322 -2.26 8.77 18.31
N ASN A 323 -2.00 9.88 17.62
CA ASN A 323 -1.16 10.92 18.14
C ASN A 323 -2.02 12.14 18.51
N THR A 324 -1.86 12.62 19.74
CA THR A 324 -2.49 13.86 20.21
C THR A 324 -1.42 14.91 20.41
N LYS A 325 -1.77 16.21 20.37
CA LYS A 325 -0.84 17.31 20.70
C LYS A 325 -0.13 17.15 22.06
N LYS A 326 -0.66 16.32 22.98
CA LYS A 326 -0.06 16.02 24.29
C LYS A 326 1.08 15.01 24.22
N ASN A 327 1.11 14.16 23.20
CA ASN A 327 2.05 13.04 23.07
C ASN A 327 3.04 13.24 21.90
N VAL A 328 3.06 14.43 21.30
CA VAL A 328 3.91 14.76 20.15
C VAL A 328 4.93 15.80 20.58
N PRO A 329 6.24 15.59 20.36
CA PRO A 329 7.26 16.60 20.65
C PRO A 329 6.97 17.93 19.94
N THR A 330 7.31 19.05 20.59
CA THR A 330 7.14 20.39 20.01
C THR A 330 7.84 20.49 18.64
N GLY A 331 7.11 20.93 17.61
CA GLY A 331 7.63 21.03 16.24
C GLY A 331 7.35 19.81 15.36
N CYS A 332 6.70 18.79 15.91
CA CYS A 332 6.19 17.62 15.19
C CYS A 332 4.65 17.55 15.14
N ASP A 333 3.97 18.54 15.71
CA ASP A 333 2.51 18.61 15.83
C ASP A 333 1.88 19.27 14.59
N ILE A 334 2.06 18.65 13.43
CA ILE A 334 1.41 19.11 12.19
C ILE A 334 0.05 18.40 11.98
N PRO A 335 -0.91 19.05 11.30
CA PRO A 335 -2.18 18.40 10.97
C PRO A 335 -1.95 17.08 10.23
N HIS A 336 -2.60 16.01 10.69
CA HIS A 336 -2.59 14.69 10.07
C HIS A 336 -1.23 13.98 9.97
N SER A 337 -0.18 14.44 10.66
CA SER A 337 1.10 13.70 10.77
C SER A 337 1.79 14.10 12.06
N TYR A 338 2.08 13.15 12.92
CA TYR A 338 2.37 13.48 14.31
C TYR A 338 3.57 12.73 14.89
N GLY A 339 4.32 12.04 14.05
CA GLY A 339 5.42 11.20 14.51
C GLY A 339 6.37 10.80 13.39
N LEU A 340 7.06 9.69 13.63
CA LEU A 340 8.05 9.15 12.71
C LEU A 340 7.45 8.77 11.35
N GLU A 341 6.15 8.46 11.30
CA GLU A 341 5.46 7.99 10.10
C GLU A 341 5.34 9.08 9.03
N GLY A 342 5.45 10.35 9.42
CA GLY A 342 5.50 11.47 8.49
C GLY A 342 6.74 11.42 7.59
N ILE A 343 7.86 10.91 8.10
CA ILE A 343 9.13 10.90 7.35
C ILE A 343 9.05 9.93 6.18
N SER A 344 8.55 8.72 6.43
CA SER A 344 8.35 7.70 5.38
C SER A 344 7.27 8.13 4.38
N LEU A 345 6.20 8.79 4.84
CA LEU A 345 5.19 9.39 3.96
C LEU A 345 5.80 10.45 3.03
N GLY A 346 6.63 11.34 3.57
CA GLY A 346 7.31 12.38 2.79
C GLY A 346 8.27 11.80 1.75
N TRP A 347 9.02 10.77 2.12
CA TRP A 347 9.85 10.03 1.17
C TRP A 347 9.02 9.37 0.07
N MET A 348 7.88 8.74 0.42
CA MET A 348 6.97 8.16 -0.56
C MET A 348 6.43 9.22 -1.52
N LEU A 349 5.89 10.33 -1.01
CA LEU A 349 5.38 11.43 -1.83
C LEU A 349 6.43 11.97 -2.80
N LYS A 350 7.68 12.15 -2.34
CA LYS A 350 8.77 12.63 -3.18
C LYS A 350 9.08 11.69 -4.35
N ASN A 351 9.05 10.37 -4.13
CA ASN A 351 9.31 9.39 -5.18
C ASN A 351 8.23 9.33 -6.27
N PHE A 352 7.05 9.89 -6.00
CA PHE A 352 5.91 9.97 -6.92
C PHE A 352 5.55 11.41 -7.30
N GLU A 353 6.41 12.40 -6.99
CA GLU A 353 6.15 13.81 -7.27
C GLU A 353 5.97 14.08 -8.77
N ALA A 354 6.81 13.47 -9.61
CA ALA A 354 6.74 13.59 -11.06
C ALA A 354 5.52 12.91 -11.68
N ASP A 355 4.87 11.99 -10.96
CA ASP A 355 3.67 11.30 -11.44
C ASP A 355 2.41 12.16 -11.32
N ASP A 356 2.46 13.18 -10.44
CA ASP A 356 1.41 14.14 -10.13
C ASP A 356 0.07 13.49 -9.74
N ILE A 357 0.14 12.40 -8.96
CA ILE A 357 -1.04 11.62 -8.51
C ILE A 357 -1.51 11.98 -7.09
N PHE A 358 -0.74 12.78 -6.36
CA PHE A 358 -1.04 13.24 -5.00
C PHE A 358 -0.90 14.75 -4.91
N THR A 359 -1.72 15.41 -4.08
CA THR A 359 -1.51 16.83 -3.77
C THR A 359 -0.23 17.04 -2.97
N ASN A 360 0.50 18.12 -3.30
CA ASN A 360 1.74 18.53 -2.64
C ASN A 360 1.53 19.44 -1.41
N ALA A 361 0.28 19.78 -1.07
CA ALA A 361 -0.03 20.58 0.12
C ALA A 361 0.41 19.85 1.40
N ASP A 362 0.99 20.54 2.38
CA ASP A 362 1.33 19.96 3.69
C ASP A 362 2.27 18.74 3.64
N PHE A 363 3.43 18.86 2.97
CA PHE A 363 4.46 17.83 3.05
C PHE A 363 4.82 17.55 4.52
N PRO A 364 4.88 16.28 4.94
CA PRO A 364 5.12 15.96 6.33
C PRO A 364 6.51 16.44 6.77
N VAL A 365 6.56 17.09 7.92
CA VAL A 365 7.80 17.59 8.54
C VAL A 365 8.69 16.40 8.91
N ASN A 366 10.01 16.56 8.74
CA ASN A 366 10.98 15.60 9.20
C ASN A 366 11.02 15.55 10.73
N CYS A 367 10.13 14.75 11.32
CA CYS A 367 10.01 14.56 12.77
C CYS A 367 10.91 13.44 13.29
N TYR A 368 12.22 13.52 13.07
CA TYR A 368 13.15 12.48 13.55
C TYR A 368 13.18 12.36 15.08
N THR A 369 12.65 13.36 15.80
CA THR A 369 12.48 13.37 17.26
C THR A 369 11.17 12.75 17.74
N GLY A 370 10.31 12.25 16.86
CA GLY A 370 9.02 11.65 17.19
C GLY A 370 9.10 10.53 18.23
N VAL A 371 7.97 10.21 18.85
CA VAL A 371 7.88 9.09 19.80
C VAL A 371 8.25 7.80 19.08
N LEU A 372 9.14 7.01 19.69
CA LEU A 372 9.43 5.66 19.25
C LEU A 372 8.50 4.73 20.00
N HIS A 373 7.57 4.11 19.28
CA HIS A 373 6.65 3.16 19.88
C HIS A 373 7.36 1.81 20.11
N ASP A 374 6.83 1.04 21.06
CA ASP A 374 7.33 -0.28 21.42
C ASP A 374 6.15 -1.19 21.79
N GLU A 375 5.68 -1.95 20.80
CA GLU A 375 4.57 -2.89 21.00
C GLU A 375 5.02 -4.22 21.61
N TYR A 376 6.32 -4.54 21.57
CA TYR A 376 6.84 -5.78 22.10
C TYR A 376 7.06 -5.72 23.61
N PHE A 377 7.69 -4.65 24.12
CA PHE A 377 7.91 -4.47 25.56
C PHE A 377 6.85 -3.61 26.24
N GLY A 378 5.99 -2.94 25.47
CA GLY A 378 4.90 -2.09 25.97
C GLY A 378 3.60 -2.83 26.28
N SER A 379 2.48 -2.24 25.84
CA SER A 379 1.12 -2.59 26.24
C SER A 379 0.61 -3.96 25.75
N LEU A 380 1.28 -4.56 24.76
CA LEU A 380 0.93 -5.88 24.20
C LEU A 380 1.99 -6.95 24.50
N SER A 381 2.89 -6.69 25.45
CA SER A 381 4.07 -7.52 25.70
C SER A 381 3.76 -8.96 26.07
N SER A 382 2.69 -9.23 26.84
CA SER A 382 2.32 -10.61 27.20
C SER A 382 1.86 -11.44 25.99
N LEU A 383 1.29 -10.81 24.96
CA LEU A 383 0.85 -11.48 23.73
C LEU A 383 2.05 -11.89 22.86
N TYR A 384 3.03 -11.00 22.75
CA TYR A 384 4.19 -11.18 21.87
C TYR A 384 5.38 -11.85 22.53
N ALA A 385 5.50 -11.77 23.86
CA ALA A 385 6.58 -12.42 24.61
C ALA A 385 6.63 -13.93 24.36
N ALA A 386 5.46 -14.57 24.24
CA ALA A 386 5.35 -16.01 23.96
C ALA A 386 5.80 -16.40 22.54
N ARG A 387 5.91 -15.44 21.61
CA ARG A 387 6.23 -15.68 20.19
C ARG A 387 7.67 -15.33 19.82
N GLY A 388 8.39 -14.65 20.70
CA GLY A 388 9.82 -14.37 20.54
C GLY A 388 10.13 -13.05 19.83
N ILE A 389 11.44 -12.78 19.75
CA ILE A 389 12.01 -11.55 19.20
C ILE A 389 12.78 -11.89 17.93
N ALA A 390 12.44 -11.24 16.81
CA ALA A 390 13.24 -11.23 15.60
C ALA A 390 13.61 -9.78 15.24
N ARG A 391 14.82 -9.36 15.60
CA ARG A 391 15.35 -8.05 15.21
C ARG A 391 15.70 -8.08 13.73
N ARG A 392 15.12 -7.16 12.96
CA ARG A 392 15.51 -6.91 11.57
C ARG A 392 16.94 -6.42 11.51
N ARG A 393 17.73 -6.84 10.51
CA ARG A 393 19.16 -6.48 10.39
C ARG A 393 19.41 -5.93 8.99
N PRO A 394 19.46 -4.60 8.82
CA PRO A 394 19.97 -4.00 7.59
C PRO A 394 21.34 -4.59 7.25
N VAL A 395 21.58 -4.91 5.98
CA VAL A 395 22.84 -5.49 5.50
C VAL A 395 23.66 -4.43 4.75
N ALA A 396 24.94 -4.73 4.49
CA ALA A 396 25.79 -3.84 3.71
C ALA A 396 25.11 -3.47 2.38
N CYS A 397 25.28 -2.21 1.95
CA CYS A 397 24.67 -1.62 0.75
C CYS A 397 23.15 -1.35 0.83
N ASP A 398 22.48 -1.63 1.95
CA ASP A 398 21.11 -1.15 2.16
C ASP A 398 21.07 0.39 2.25
N ASN A 399 19.98 1.00 1.78
CA ASN A 399 19.75 2.43 1.97
C ASN A 399 19.12 2.69 3.34
N VAL A 400 19.70 3.64 4.07
CA VAL A 400 19.18 4.07 5.37
C VAL A 400 18.86 5.56 5.28
N HIS A 401 17.64 5.92 5.68
CA HIS A 401 17.21 7.31 5.58
C HIS A 401 17.96 8.17 6.60
N GLN A 402 18.30 9.40 6.21
CA GLN A 402 19.07 10.35 7.05
C GLN A 402 18.42 10.58 8.44
N SER A 403 17.10 10.44 8.55
CA SER A 403 16.39 10.57 9.83
C SER A 403 16.83 9.56 10.89
N VAL A 404 17.28 8.36 10.49
CA VAL A 404 17.82 7.36 11.42
C VAL A 404 19.08 7.91 12.09
N ILE A 405 19.97 8.51 11.29
CA ILE A 405 21.22 9.10 11.76
C ILE A 405 20.95 10.30 12.66
N GLN A 406 20.04 11.19 12.24
CA GLN A 406 19.64 12.36 13.03
C GLN A 406 19.09 11.96 14.40
N ARG A 407 18.33 10.85 14.44
CA ARG A 407 17.79 10.29 15.68
C ARG A 407 18.89 9.74 16.59
N ILE A 408 19.84 8.98 16.05
CA ILE A 408 21.00 8.46 16.80
C ILE A 408 21.83 9.61 17.38
N GLN A 409 22.15 10.62 16.55
CA GLN A 409 22.94 11.79 16.97
C GLN A 409 22.24 12.64 18.04
N SER A 410 20.90 12.60 18.07
CA SER A 410 20.07 13.33 19.03
C SER A 410 19.61 12.47 20.21
N ALA A 411 20.12 11.24 20.37
CA ALA A 411 19.58 10.25 21.32
C ALA A 411 19.57 10.71 22.78
N ASN A 412 20.45 11.63 23.16
CA ASN A 412 20.48 12.24 24.50
C ASN A 412 19.34 13.24 24.77
N LYS A 413 18.63 13.68 23.72
CA LYS A 413 17.49 14.61 23.79
C LYS A 413 16.13 13.91 23.61
N LEU A 414 16.14 12.59 23.37
CA LEU A 414 14.93 11.82 23.14
C LEU A 414 14.48 11.11 24.43
N PRO A 415 13.17 10.81 24.56
CA PRO A 415 12.72 9.90 25.60
C PRO A 415 13.48 8.58 25.54
N LEU A 416 13.85 8.05 26.71
CA LEU A 416 14.54 6.76 26.80
C LEU A 416 13.59 5.66 26.28
N PRO A 417 14.05 4.76 25.39
CA PRO A 417 13.26 3.60 25.00
C PRO A 417 13.14 2.63 26.19
N HIS A 418 12.31 1.60 26.02
CA HIS A 418 12.13 0.60 27.06
C HIS A 418 13.49 -0.03 27.45
N PRO A 419 13.83 -0.20 28.75
CA PRO A 419 15.17 -0.64 29.18
C PRO A 419 15.60 -2.01 28.68
N LYS A 420 14.64 -2.89 28.34
CA LYS A 420 14.92 -4.21 27.76
C LYS A 420 15.12 -4.21 26.25
N ARG A 421 14.80 -3.09 25.59
CA ARG A 421 14.88 -2.95 24.13
C ARG A 421 16.31 -2.68 23.67
N GLU A 422 16.95 -1.68 24.26
CA GLU A 422 18.30 -1.24 23.90
C GLU A 422 19.35 -1.63 24.94
N SER A 423 20.55 -1.96 24.48
CA SER A 423 21.61 -2.55 25.31
C SER A 423 22.49 -1.54 26.07
N LYS A 424 22.47 -0.25 25.66
CA LYS A 424 23.37 0.79 26.18
C LYS A 424 22.61 1.96 26.79
N GLU A 425 22.78 2.17 28.09
CA GLU A 425 22.48 3.41 28.84
C GLU A 425 21.05 3.98 28.70
N GLY A 426 20.12 3.23 28.10
CA GLY A 426 18.76 3.70 27.81
C GLY A 426 18.68 4.74 26.70
N HIS A 427 19.66 4.87 25.81
CA HIS A 427 19.57 5.79 24.66
C HIS A 427 19.20 5.05 23.36
N TYR A 428 18.58 5.76 22.41
CA TYR A 428 18.27 5.19 21.09
C TYR A 428 19.55 4.88 20.33
N VAL A 429 19.93 3.60 20.34
CA VAL A 429 21.07 3.04 19.62
C VAL A 429 20.59 1.74 18.99
N PRO A 430 20.00 1.77 17.78
CA PRO A 430 19.40 0.61 17.15
C PRO A 430 20.44 -0.51 17.03
N THR A 431 20.33 -1.49 17.93
CA THR A 431 21.33 -2.57 18.13
C THR A 431 21.52 -3.46 16.91
N ASN A 432 20.61 -3.37 15.95
CA ASN A 432 20.60 -4.12 14.71
C ASN A 432 21.45 -3.52 13.59
N LEU A 433 21.86 -2.25 13.67
CA LEU A 433 22.72 -1.66 12.63
C LEU A 433 24.10 -2.30 12.57
N SER A 434 24.55 -3.01 13.63
CA SER A 434 25.79 -3.79 13.75
C SER A 434 27.13 -3.06 13.45
N HIS A 435 27.07 -1.89 12.81
CA HIS A 435 28.16 -1.02 12.38
C HIS A 435 27.75 0.44 12.55
N SER A 436 28.72 1.35 12.61
CA SER A 436 28.46 2.79 12.53
C SER A 436 27.85 3.12 11.17
N PRO A 437 26.61 3.66 11.11
CA PRO A 437 25.89 3.72 9.84
C PRO A 437 26.55 4.59 8.77
N ASP A 438 27.33 5.58 9.19
CA ASP A 438 28.10 6.50 8.32
C ASP A 438 29.22 5.83 7.53
N LYS A 439 29.55 4.56 7.82
CA LYS A 439 30.67 3.82 7.20
C LYS A 439 30.23 2.67 6.29
N VAL A 440 28.97 2.25 6.33
CA VAL A 440 28.51 0.97 5.72
C VAL A 440 27.21 1.11 4.91
N PHE A 441 26.40 2.14 5.17
CA PHE A 441 25.12 2.34 4.49
C PHE A 441 25.12 3.54 3.56
N CYS A 442 24.28 3.48 2.52
CA CYS A 442 23.99 4.62 1.68
C CYS A 442 23.01 5.55 2.39
N ILE A 443 23.52 6.66 2.93
CA ILE A 443 22.71 7.66 3.62
C ILE A 443 22.17 8.66 2.60
N LEU A 444 20.85 8.66 2.41
CA LEU A 444 20.17 9.53 1.45
C LEU A 444 19.28 10.56 2.18
N PRO A 445 19.50 11.87 1.97
CA PRO A 445 18.71 12.93 2.62
C PRO A 445 17.35 13.15 1.97
N THR A 446 17.15 12.64 0.75
CA THR A 446 15.89 12.42 0.01
C THR A 446 16.19 12.35 -1.50
N GLY A 447 16.01 11.18 -2.13
CA GLY A 447 15.85 11.07 -3.59
C GLY A 447 17.05 11.39 -4.50
N ALA A 448 18.30 11.45 -4.01
CA ALA A 448 19.47 11.55 -4.89
C ALA A 448 20.69 10.81 -4.33
N LEU A 449 21.29 9.94 -5.16
CA LEU A 449 22.57 9.28 -4.90
C LEU A 449 23.68 10.33 -4.76
N ARG A 450 24.32 10.45 -3.59
CA ARG A 450 25.60 11.17 -3.47
C ARG A 450 26.70 10.45 -4.25
N GLU A 451 27.72 11.16 -4.72
CA GLU A 451 28.93 10.56 -5.30
C GLU A 451 29.60 9.54 -4.36
N SER A 452 29.51 9.75 -3.04
CA SER A 452 29.98 8.78 -2.03
C SER A 452 29.23 7.43 -2.08
N CYS A 453 27.97 7.41 -2.52
CA CYS A 453 27.22 6.18 -2.77
C CYS A 453 27.56 5.53 -4.11
N ARG A 454 28.05 6.29 -5.11
CA ARG A 454 28.49 5.71 -6.39
C ARG A 454 29.73 4.83 -6.21
N GLN A 455 30.64 5.22 -5.32
CA GLN A 455 31.87 4.46 -5.05
C GLN A 455 31.61 3.19 -4.23
N LEU A 456 30.72 3.26 -3.23
CA LEU A 456 30.21 2.08 -2.52
C LEU A 456 29.39 1.15 -3.44
N ASN A 457 28.52 1.68 -4.31
CA ASN A 457 27.77 0.88 -5.29
C ASN A 457 28.67 0.18 -6.32
N HIS A 458 29.82 0.76 -6.68
CA HIS A 458 30.80 0.12 -7.56
C HIS A 458 31.42 -1.13 -6.92
N ASP A 459 31.68 -1.10 -5.61
CA ASP A 459 32.14 -2.26 -4.84
C ASP A 459 31.00 -3.26 -4.59
N CYS A 460 29.78 -2.78 -4.34
CA CYS A 460 28.58 -3.62 -4.14
C CYS A 460 28.10 -4.33 -5.42
N GLY A 461 28.46 -3.86 -6.62
CA GLY A 461 28.18 -4.52 -7.90
C GLY A 461 29.18 -5.63 -8.25
N ALA A 462 30.30 -5.73 -7.53
CA ALA A 462 31.34 -6.73 -7.74
C ALA A 462 31.31 -7.89 -6.73
N VAL A 463 30.48 -7.81 -5.68
CA VAL A 463 30.25 -8.89 -4.72
C VAL A 463 29.08 -9.74 -5.23
N PRO A 464 29.26 -11.04 -5.51
CA PRO A 464 28.12 -11.93 -5.73
C PRO A 464 27.26 -11.89 -4.47
N LYS A 465 26.01 -11.44 -4.60
CA LYS A 465 25.03 -11.46 -3.50
C LYS A 465 24.63 -12.87 -3.13
#